data_AF-A0A9P0H5E8-F1
#
_entry.id   AF-A0A9P0H5E8-F1
#
_cell.length_a   1.000
_cell.length_b   1.000
_cell.length_c   1.000
_cell.angle_alpha   90.00
_cell.angle_beta   90.00
_cell.angle_gamma   90.00
#
_symmetry.space_group_name_H-M   'P 1'
#
loop_
_entity.id
_entity.type
_entity.pdbx_description
1 polymer ?
#
loop_
_entity_poly.entity_id
_entity_poly.type
_entity_poly.pdbx_seq_one_letter_code
_entity_poly.pdbx_strand_id
1 'polypeptide(L)'
;MGNTVSAAHKTAGQLVGPLALGNQSDVKPGIDYSFIPAECPMYKKGTGNDASNDDINPLNMMHPPNQKPAPDQPFPLPTNREVSTIPKATPQFEGDNYWVYPSQQMFWNAMLRKGWRWKDDDLKPKDMEDIIKIHNANNEQAWQEVLKWEALHCKECCTPKLKSFGGKAQDYSPRARIRQLMGYELPFDRHDWVVDRCGKDVKYIIDYYDGGSIDPNHRFAILDVRPAMDSLENVWDRMRVAYWRWRYELEDYIKEKKDA
;
A
#
# COMPACT_ATOMS: atom_id res chain seq x y z
N MET A 1 9.10 -16.89 -16.40
CA MET A 1 8.56 -17.59 -15.23
C MET A 1 9.59 -17.44 -14.12
N GLY A 2 9.44 -16.42 -13.28
CA GLY A 2 10.47 -15.99 -12.34
C GLY A 2 9.85 -15.61 -11.01
N ASN A 3 10.45 -16.13 -9.95
CA ASN A 3 10.05 -16.09 -8.55
C ASN A 3 9.64 -14.68 -8.08
N THR A 4 8.39 -14.54 -7.64
CA THR A 4 7.88 -13.40 -6.88
C THR A 4 8.22 -13.59 -5.40
N VAL A 5 9.48 -13.36 -5.03
CA VAL A 5 9.79 -13.06 -3.63
C VAL A 5 9.76 -11.54 -3.51
N SER A 6 8.67 -11.11 -2.87
CA SER A 6 8.18 -9.76 -2.63
C SER A 6 9.26 -8.69 -2.50
N ALA A 7 9.10 -7.58 -3.23
CA ALA A 7 9.86 -6.35 -3.02
C ALA A 7 9.80 -5.85 -1.56
N ALA A 8 8.84 -6.30 -0.74
CA ALA A 8 8.84 -6.08 0.71
C ALA A 8 10.14 -6.57 1.40
N HIS A 9 10.78 -7.63 0.91
CA HIS A 9 12.08 -8.11 1.39
C HIS A 9 13.23 -7.14 1.04
N LYS A 10 13.18 -6.54 -0.15
CA LYS A 10 14.20 -5.54 -0.57
C LYS A 10 14.01 -4.21 0.15
N THR A 11 12.77 -3.77 0.36
CA THR A 11 12.45 -2.51 1.04
C THR A 11 12.79 -2.56 2.53
N ALA A 12 12.57 -3.71 3.20
CA ALA A 12 13.04 -3.91 4.59
C ALA A 12 14.58 -3.88 4.66
N GLY A 13 15.27 -4.53 3.71
CA GLY A 13 16.73 -4.51 3.63
C GLY A 13 17.35 -3.17 3.23
N GLN A 14 16.65 -2.31 2.50
CA GLN A 14 17.14 -0.97 2.10
C GLN A 14 16.89 0.12 3.15
N LEU A 15 15.96 -0.08 4.09
CA LEU A 15 15.76 0.80 5.25
C LEU A 15 16.89 0.67 6.28
N VAL A 16 17.59 -0.47 6.29
CA VAL A 16 18.80 -0.70 7.08
C VAL A 16 20.01 -0.32 6.21
N GLY A 17 20.55 0.89 6.42
CA GLY A 17 21.68 1.42 5.63
C GLY A 17 22.93 0.51 5.54
N PRO A 18 23.87 0.84 4.64
CA PRO A 18 24.75 -0.11 3.98
C PRO A 18 25.96 -0.52 4.82
N LEU A 19 25.96 -1.74 5.34
CA LEU A 19 27.16 -2.45 5.75
C LEU A 19 27.05 -3.92 5.35
N ALA A 20 27.26 -4.23 4.07
CA ALA A 20 27.88 -5.46 3.58
C ALA A 20 27.82 -5.52 2.05
N LEU A 21 28.68 -4.76 1.37
CA LEU A 21 29.18 -5.22 0.08
C LEU A 21 30.20 -6.33 0.36
N GLY A 22 29.70 -7.56 0.47
CA GLY A 22 30.47 -8.79 0.37
C GLY A 22 30.23 -9.41 -1.00
N ASN A 23 31.32 -9.65 -1.71
CA ASN A 23 31.38 -10.04 -3.11
C ASN A 23 30.62 -11.34 -3.44
N GLN A 24 30.14 -11.45 -4.69
CA GLN A 24 29.54 -12.64 -5.29
C GLN A 24 30.36 -13.92 -5.06
N SER A 25 29.67 -15.02 -4.73
CA SER A 25 29.62 -16.25 -5.53
C SER A 25 29.30 -17.43 -4.60
N ASP A 26 28.08 -17.97 -4.65
CA ASP A 26 27.84 -19.40 -4.51
C ASP A 26 26.39 -19.75 -4.87
N VAL A 27 26.25 -20.49 -5.98
CA VAL A 27 25.00 -21.05 -6.47
C VAL A 27 24.91 -22.49 -5.97
N LYS A 28 23.80 -22.87 -5.31
CA LYS A 28 23.12 -24.20 -5.32
C LYS A 28 22.11 -24.37 -4.17
N PRO A 29 21.17 -25.33 -4.23
CA PRO A 29 20.20 -25.62 -5.28
C PRO A 29 18.75 -25.47 -4.76
N GLY A 30 17.77 -25.50 -5.68
CA GLY A 30 16.38 -25.13 -5.46
C GLY A 30 15.63 -25.92 -4.38
N ILE A 31 14.73 -25.20 -3.71
CA ILE A 31 13.75 -25.73 -2.76
C ILE A 31 12.69 -26.51 -3.53
N ASP A 32 12.52 -27.78 -3.18
CA ASP A 32 11.45 -28.66 -3.64
C ASP A 32 10.09 -28.18 -3.09
N TYR A 33 9.19 -27.79 -3.98
CA TYR A 33 7.85 -27.30 -3.64
C TYR A 33 6.82 -28.43 -3.41
N SER A 34 7.24 -29.69 -3.34
CA SER A 34 6.32 -30.82 -3.17
C SER A 34 5.87 -31.09 -1.73
N PHE A 35 6.41 -30.38 -0.74
CA PHE A 35 6.03 -30.56 0.66
C PHE A 35 5.58 -29.25 1.32
N ILE A 36 4.27 -29.04 1.38
CA ILE A 36 3.66 -27.99 2.21
C ILE A 36 3.35 -28.61 3.58
N PRO A 37 4.00 -28.18 4.68
CA PRO A 37 3.72 -28.66 6.03
C PRO A 37 2.26 -28.37 6.41
N ALA A 38 1.65 -29.28 7.19
CA ALA A 38 0.24 -29.21 7.59
C ALA A 38 -0.16 -27.97 8.42
N GLU A 39 0.82 -27.15 8.81
CA GLU A 39 0.68 -25.96 9.66
C GLU A 39 0.69 -24.64 8.86
N CYS A 40 0.79 -24.71 7.52
CA CYS A 40 0.56 -23.54 6.67
C CYS A 40 -0.95 -23.26 6.54
N PRO A 41 -1.44 -22.01 6.71
CA PRO A 41 -2.87 -21.68 6.58
C PRO A 41 -3.42 -21.79 5.14
N MET A 42 -2.57 -22.11 4.17
CA MET A 42 -2.96 -22.56 2.82
C MET A 42 -3.26 -24.07 2.74
N TYR A 43 -2.94 -24.83 3.79
CA TYR A 43 -3.33 -26.23 3.94
C TYR A 43 -4.78 -26.27 4.45
N LYS A 44 -5.72 -26.54 3.54
CA LYS A 44 -7.11 -26.79 3.93
C LYS A 44 -7.20 -28.12 4.69
N LYS A 45 -7.08 -28.06 6.02
CA LYS A 45 -7.67 -29.05 6.90
C LYS A 45 -8.32 -28.28 8.05
N GLY A 46 -9.65 -28.35 8.10
CA GLY A 46 -10.43 -27.65 9.10
C GLY A 46 -10.02 -28.01 10.52
N THR A 47 -10.44 -27.14 11.44
CA THR A 47 -10.31 -27.21 12.90
C THR A 47 -9.03 -26.59 13.49
N GLY A 48 -9.08 -25.27 13.66
CA GLY A 48 -8.30 -24.49 14.61
C GLY A 48 -9.07 -23.19 14.85
N ASN A 49 -9.09 -22.67 16.08
CA ASN A 49 -9.87 -21.50 16.51
C ASN A 49 -9.41 -20.20 15.82
N ASP A 50 -9.62 -20.10 14.52
CA ASP A 50 -9.58 -18.85 13.77
C ASP A 50 -10.86 -18.09 14.10
N ALA A 51 -10.72 -16.78 14.33
CA ALA A 51 -11.85 -15.86 14.37
C ALA A 51 -12.79 -16.22 13.20
N SER A 52 -14.06 -16.44 13.49
CA SER A 52 -15.07 -16.73 12.48
C SER A 52 -14.91 -15.75 11.32
N ASN A 53 -15.05 -16.19 10.07
CA ASN A 53 -15.01 -15.31 8.90
C ASN A 53 -15.97 -14.10 9.03
N ASP A 54 -16.95 -14.19 9.93
CA ASP A 54 -17.91 -13.15 10.30
C ASP A 54 -17.29 -11.95 11.05
N ASP A 55 -16.05 -12.06 11.55
CA ASP A 55 -15.38 -11.00 12.33
C ASP A 55 -14.47 -10.08 11.48
N ILE A 56 -14.37 -10.32 10.17
CA ILE A 56 -13.57 -9.48 9.27
C ILE A 56 -14.37 -8.23 8.91
N ASN A 57 -13.80 -7.05 9.16
CA ASN A 57 -14.45 -5.78 8.81
C ASN A 57 -14.54 -5.63 7.29
N PRO A 58 -15.74 -5.54 6.69
CA PRO A 58 -15.90 -5.50 5.23
C PRO A 58 -15.41 -4.19 4.60
N LEU A 59 -15.22 -3.12 5.38
CA LEU A 59 -14.77 -1.82 4.87
C LEU A 59 -13.27 -1.75 4.62
N ASN A 60 -12.48 -2.61 5.26
CA ASN A 60 -11.02 -2.60 5.14
C ASN A 60 -10.37 -3.99 5.12
N MET A 61 -11.20 -5.04 5.14
CA MET A 61 -10.79 -6.45 5.23
C MET A 61 -9.82 -6.74 6.39
N MET A 62 -9.87 -5.92 7.46
CA MET A 62 -9.05 -6.14 8.64
C MET A 62 -9.72 -7.13 9.60
N HIS A 63 -8.92 -8.07 10.09
CA HIS A 63 -9.27 -8.88 11.25
C HIS A 63 -9.41 -8.01 12.52
N PRO A 64 -10.06 -8.53 13.57
CA PRO A 64 -10.15 -7.86 14.85
C PRO A 64 -8.77 -7.41 15.38
N PRO A 65 -8.69 -6.25 16.04
CA PRO A 65 -7.43 -5.69 16.49
C PRO A 65 -6.75 -6.62 17.52
N ASN A 66 -5.61 -7.20 17.14
CA ASN A 66 -4.77 -8.00 18.04
C ASN A 66 -3.54 -7.19 18.48
N GLN A 67 -3.54 -6.77 19.74
CA GLN A 67 -2.49 -5.99 20.40
C GLN A 67 -1.64 -6.85 21.37
N LYS A 68 -1.82 -8.17 21.38
CA LYS A 68 -0.99 -9.05 22.22
C LYS A 68 0.36 -9.30 21.52
N PRO A 69 1.49 -9.26 22.24
CA PRO A 69 2.77 -9.66 21.69
C PRO A 69 2.75 -11.10 21.17
N ALA A 70 3.50 -11.36 20.10
CA ALA A 70 3.67 -12.72 19.59
C ALA A 70 4.61 -13.53 20.51
N PRO A 71 4.50 -14.88 20.59
CA PRO A 71 5.32 -15.71 21.48
C PRO A 71 6.84 -15.50 21.32
N ASP A 72 7.31 -15.32 20.08
CA ASP A 72 8.72 -15.15 19.74
C ASP A 72 9.11 -13.67 19.50
N GLN A 73 8.34 -12.71 20.03
CA GLN A 73 8.61 -11.29 19.79
C GLN A 73 9.82 -10.82 20.62
N PRO A 74 10.88 -10.26 19.99
CA PRO A 74 12.14 -9.98 20.68
C PRO A 74 12.10 -8.76 21.60
N PHE A 75 11.17 -7.82 21.39
CA PHE A 75 11.03 -6.60 22.19
C PHE A 75 9.57 -6.13 22.25
N PRO A 76 9.17 -5.40 23.30
CA PRO A 76 7.81 -4.86 23.40
C PRO A 76 7.58 -3.81 22.31
N LEU A 77 6.37 -3.80 21.74
CA LEU A 77 5.95 -2.81 20.76
C LEU A 77 4.82 -1.93 21.29
N PRO A 78 4.82 -0.62 21.00
CA PRO A 78 3.74 0.26 21.36
C PRO A 78 2.40 -0.16 20.75
N THR A 79 1.34 0.00 21.53
CA THR A 79 -0.04 -0.35 21.16
C THR A 79 -0.90 0.87 20.82
N ASN A 80 -0.37 2.07 21.02
CA ASN A 80 -1.03 3.32 20.65
C ASN A 80 -1.28 3.38 19.13
N ARG A 81 -2.41 3.97 18.77
CA ARG A 81 -2.84 4.16 17.39
C ARG A 81 -2.91 5.64 17.07
N GLU A 82 -2.71 5.96 15.80
CA GLU A 82 -2.75 7.33 15.29
C GLU A 82 -4.02 7.54 14.47
N VAL A 83 -4.67 8.70 14.66
CA VAL A 83 -5.85 9.10 13.89
C VAL A 83 -5.37 9.79 12.61
N SER A 84 -5.85 9.31 11.46
CA SER A 84 -5.53 9.89 10.15
C SER A 84 -6.26 11.21 9.90
N THR A 85 -5.87 11.93 8.85
CA THR A 85 -6.64 13.07 8.32
C THR A 85 -7.76 12.64 7.37
N ILE A 86 -7.84 11.34 7.06
CA ILE A 86 -8.75 10.78 6.06
C ILE A 86 -10.14 10.61 6.67
N PRO A 87 -11.17 11.36 6.19
CA PRO A 87 -12.51 11.28 6.72
C PRO A 87 -13.18 9.96 6.34
N LYS A 88 -13.91 9.37 7.28
CA LYS A 88 -14.65 8.12 7.10
C LYS A 88 -16.06 8.41 6.60
N ALA A 89 -16.50 7.71 5.54
CA ALA A 89 -17.84 7.90 5.00
C ALA A 89 -18.94 7.37 5.94
N THR A 90 -18.64 6.31 6.69
CA THR A 90 -19.59 5.64 7.59
C THR A 90 -19.02 5.58 9.02
N PRO A 91 -19.20 6.64 9.84
CA PRO A 91 -18.87 6.61 11.26
C PRO A 91 -19.68 5.52 11.97
N GLN A 92 -19.04 4.73 12.83
CA GLN A 92 -19.73 3.66 13.56
C GLN A 92 -20.27 4.12 14.92
N PHE A 93 -19.65 5.15 15.50
CA PHE A 93 -20.03 5.73 16.79
C PHE A 93 -19.69 7.22 16.81
N GLU A 94 -20.19 7.94 17.81
CA GLU A 94 -19.93 9.37 17.97
C GLU A 94 -18.43 9.65 18.14
N GLY A 95 -17.87 10.49 17.26
CA GLY A 95 -16.43 10.79 17.21
C GLY A 95 -15.61 9.91 16.26
N ASP A 96 -16.18 8.89 15.62
CA ASP A 96 -15.50 8.00 14.63
C ASP A 96 -15.40 8.61 13.22
N ASN A 97 -15.01 9.89 13.16
CA ASN A 97 -15.06 10.67 11.92
C ASN A 97 -13.90 10.39 10.96
N TYR A 98 -12.81 9.78 11.45
CA TYR A 98 -11.58 9.58 10.70
C TYR A 98 -11.13 8.13 10.77
N TRP A 99 -10.35 7.70 9.77
CA TRP A 99 -9.69 6.40 9.82
C TRP A 99 -8.56 6.41 10.86
N VAL A 100 -8.27 5.24 11.44
CA VAL A 100 -7.26 5.11 12.50
C VAL A 100 -6.25 4.04 12.08
N TYR A 101 -4.99 4.43 12.02
CA TYR A 101 -3.90 3.53 11.62
C TYR A 101 -3.67 2.41 12.65
N PRO A 102 -3.13 1.26 12.21
CA PRO A 102 -2.74 0.20 13.13
C PRO A 102 -1.59 0.67 14.04
N SER A 103 -1.54 0.14 15.27
CA SER A 103 -0.38 0.32 16.14
C SER A 103 0.83 -0.49 15.64
N GLN A 104 1.99 -0.29 16.26
CA GLN A 104 3.16 -1.10 15.95
C GLN A 104 2.97 -2.58 16.23
N GLN A 105 2.35 -2.89 17.37
CA GLN A 105 2.04 -4.27 17.72
C GLN A 105 1.03 -4.90 16.74
N MET A 106 0.00 -4.15 16.30
CA MET A 106 -0.96 -4.63 15.30
C MET A 106 -0.29 -4.88 13.96
N PHE A 107 0.59 -3.99 13.53
CA PHE A 107 1.34 -4.12 12.28
C PHE A 107 2.26 -5.35 12.31
N TRP A 108 3.03 -5.51 13.39
CA TRP A 108 3.88 -6.69 13.61
C TRP A 108 3.08 -8.00 13.48
N ASN A 109 1.96 -8.09 14.20
CA ASN A 109 1.08 -9.25 14.17
C ASN A 109 0.48 -9.49 12.78
N ALA A 110 0.16 -8.43 12.04
CA ALA A 110 -0.34 -8.54 10.67
C ALA A 110 0.73 -9.08 9.70
N MET A 111 1.98 -8.63 9.84
CA MET A 111 3.09 -9.13 9.03
C MET A 111 3.39 -10.61 9.30
N LEU A 112 3.34 -11.04 10.57
CA LEU A 112 3.49 -12.45 10.92
C LEU A 112 2.42 -13.34 10.26
N ARG A 113 1.16 -12.88 10.21
CA ARG A 113 0.06 -13.58 9.52
C ARG A 113 0.29 -13.67 8.01
N LYS A 114 0.93 -12.68 7.42
CA LYS A 114 1.34 -12.69 6.00
C LYS A 114 2.54 -13.61 5.72
N GLY A 115 3.03 -14.34 6.73
CA GLY A 115 4.18 -15.24 6.60
C GLY A 115 5.53 -14.58 6.80
N TRP A 116 5.58 -13.29 7.14
CA TRP A 116 6.84 -12.62 7.42
C TRP A 116 7.51 -13.20 8.66
N ARG A 117 8.83 -13.34 8.64
CA ARG A 117 9.64 -13.84 9.76
C ARG A 117 10.77 -12.84 10.00
N TRP A 118 10.66 -12.10 11.10
CA TRP A 118 11.62 -11.07 11.48
C TRP A 118 12.95 -11.62 12.04
N LYS A 119 13.21 -12.93 11.92
CA LYS A 119 14.32 -13.61 12.64
C LYS A 119 15.70 -13.39 12.01
N ASP A 120 15.75 -12.98 10.75
CA ASP A 120 17.00 -12.81 10.00
C ASP A 120 17.42 -11.33 9.86
N ASP A 121 16.52 -10.41 10.19
CA ASP A 121 16.76 -8.97 10.14
C ASP A 121 16.93 -8.47 11.58
N ASP A 122 18.09 -7.90 11.93
CA ASP A 122 18.41 -7.27 13.23
C ASP A 122 17.55 -6.01 13.48
N LEU A 123 16.23 -6.14 13.41
CA LEU A 123 15.27 -5.07 13.55
C LEU A 123 15.25 -4.57 14.98
N LYS A 124 15.41 -3.26 15.12
CA LYS A 124 15.32 -2.55 16.38
C LYS A 124 13.91 -1.96 16.52
N PRO A 125 13.47 -1.65 17.76
CA PRO A 125 12.21 -0.95 17.98
C PRO A 125 12.08 0.34 17.15
N LYS A 126 13.19 1.05 16.94
CA LYS A 126 13.24 2.26 16.13
C LYS A 126 12.89 2.01 14.67
N ASP A 127 13.35 0.91 14.09
CA ASP A 127 13.08 0.58 12.69
C ASP A 127 11.57 0.33 12.49
N MET A 128 10.92 -0.31 13.47
CA MET A 128 9.46 -0.49 13.44
C MET A 128 8.71 0.84 13.52
N GLU A 129 9.17 1.76 14.37
CA GLU A 129 8.60 3.11 14.47
C GLU A 129 8.70 3.85 13.12
N ASP A 130 9.87 3.80 12.47
CA ASP A 130 10.12 4.47 11.20
C ASP A 130 9.28 3.85 10.06
N ILE A 131 9.19 2.52 9.99
CA ILE A 131 8.34 1.80 9.01
C ILE A 131 6.88 2.28 9.09
N ILE A 132 6.36 2.43 10.31
CA ILE A 132 4.95 2.79 10.51
C ILE A 132 4.70 4.25 10.19
N LYS A 133 5.62 5.16 10.57
CA LYS A 133 5.53 6.56 10.15
C LYS A 133 5.52 6.69 8.64
N ILE A 134 6.38 5.95 7.94
CA ILE A 134 6.42 5.93 6.47
C ILE A 134 5.11 5.39 5.91
N HIS A 135 4.57 4.30 6.45
CA HIS A 135 3.31 3.73 6.00
C HIS A 135 2.14 4.70 6.17
N ASN A 136 2.03 5.36 7.33
CA ASN A 136 1.00 6.36 7.59
C ASN A 136 1.14 7.55 6.63
N ALA A 137 2.36 8.07 6.45
CA ALA A 137 2.64 9.16 5.52
C ALA A 137 2.30 8.79 4.06
N ASN A 138 2.56 7.55 3.64
CA ASN A 138 2.20 7.07 2.30
C ASN A 138 0.68 7.00 2.12
N ASN A 139 -0.08 6.57 3.13
CA ASN A 139 -1.54 6.59 3.08
C ASN A 139 -2.10 8.01 2.99
N GLU A 140 -1.54 8.96 3.75
CA GLU A 140 -1.92 10.37 3.67
C GLU A 140 -1.59 10.96 2.29
N GLN A 141 -0.42 10.66 1.71
CA GLN A 141 -0.08 11.08 0.35
C GLN A 141 -1.04 10.48 -0.69
N ALA A 142 -1.38 9.21 -0.57
CA ALA A 142 -2.35 8.56 -1.44
C ALA A 142 -3.72 9.26 -1.37
N TRP A 143 -4.15 9.66 -0.17
CA TRP A 143 -5.37 10.47 0.00
C TRP A 143 -5.27 11.84 -0.66
N GLN A 144 -4.15 12.55 -0.53
CA GLN A 144 -3.94 13.83 -1.21
C GLN A 144 -4.01 13.68 -2.74
N GLU A 145 -3.44 12.62 -3.31
CA GLU A 145 -3.56 12.35 -4.74
C GLU A 145 -5.01 12.07 -5.16
N VAL A 146 -5.79 11.34 -4.34
CA VAL A 146 -7.23 11.17 -4.56
C VAL A 146 -7.94 12.53 -4.55
N LEU A 147 -7.65 13.40 -3.59
CA LEU A 147 -8.26 14.74 -3.53
C LEU A 147 -7.93 15.61 -4.76
N LYS A 148 -6.76 15.45 -5.38
CA LYS A 148 -6.44 16.14 -6.65
C LYS A 148 -7.36 15.71 -7.79
N TRP A 149 -7.73 14.43 -7.85
CA TRP A 149 -8.73 13.95 -8.82
C TRP A 149 -10.14 14.45 -8.47
N GLU A 150 -10.51 14.42 -7.20
CA GLU A 150 -11.81 14.93 -6.73
C GLU A 150 -11.95 16.45 -6.93
N ALA A 151 -10.86 17.20 -7.06
CA ALA A 151 -10.89 18.62 -7.41
C ALA A 151 -11.53 18.89 -8.79
N LEU A 152 -11.53 17.93 -9.71
CA LEU A 152 -12.26 18.03 -10.99
C LEU A 152 -13.78 18.14 -10.77
N HIS A 153 -14.26 17.61 -9.65
CA HIS A 153 -15.66 17.46 -9.26
C HIS A 153 -16.04 18.32 -8.06
N CYS A 154 -15.24 19.34 -7.73
CA CYS A 154 -15.48 20.20 -6.57
C CYS A 154 -16.86 20.89 -6.59
N LYS A 155 -17.43 21.13 -7.78
CA LYS A 155 -18.78 21.68 -7.95
C LYS A 155 -19.89 20.71 -7.52
N GLU A 156 -19.63 19.41 -7.57
CA GLU A 156 -20.57 18.36 -7.19
C GLU A 156 -20.43 18.03 -5.69
N CYS A 157 -19.19 17.94 -5.21
CA CYS A 157 -18.89 17.59 -3.83
C CYS A 157 -17.57 18.22 -3.37
N CYS A 158 -17.61 19.01 -2.31
CA CYS A 158 -16.41 19.64 -1.71
C CYS A 158 -15.80 18.80 -0.57
N THR A 159 -16.49 17.75 -0.12
CA THR A 159 -16.09 16.98 1.07
C THR A 159 -16.16 15.47 0.81
N PRO A 160 -15.35 14.93 -0.12
CA PRO A 160 -15.30 13.50 -0.37
C PRO A 160 -14.78 12.74 0.87
N LYS A 161 -15.27 11.52 1.08
CA LYS A 161 -14.91 10.68 2.24
C LYS A 161 -14.47 9.29 1.80
N LEU A 162 -13.53 8.68 2.52
CA LEU A 162 -13.11 7.31 2.25
C LEU A 162 -14.14 6.35 2.84
N LYS A 163 -14.79 5.56 1.96
CA LYS A 163 -15.84 4.60 2.32
C LYS A 163 -15.25 3.23 2.66
N SER A 164 -14.37 2.73 1.81
CA SER A 164 -13.68 1.46 2.03
C SER A 164 -12.37 1.39 1.28
N PHE A 165 -11.49 0.48 1.68
CA PHE A 165 -10.24 0.20 0.99
C PHE A 165 -9.90 -1.29 1.06
N GLY A 166 -9.17 -1.79 0.07
CA GLY A 166 -8.76 -3.20 0.05
C GLY A 166 -7.45 -3.41 -0.68
N GLY A 167 -6.59 -4.26 -0.12
CA GLY A 167 -5.33 -4.68 -0.74
C GLY A 167 -5.57 -5.71 -1.85
N LYS A 168 -4.90 -5.52 -2.98
CA LYS A 168 -4.97 -6.35 -4.20
C LYS A 168 -3.59 -6.63 -4.78
N ALA A 169 -2.63 -6.98 -3.94
CA ALA A 169 -1.21 -7.11 -4.30
C ALA A 169 -0.93 -8.01 -5.52
N GLN A 170 -1.72 -9.08 -5.74
CA GLN A 170 -1.52 -10.01 -6.87
C GLN A 170 -2.34 -9.69 -8.12
N ASP A 171 -3.34 -8.81 -8.00
CA ASP A 171 -4.17 -8.41 -9.13
C ASP A 171 -3.56 -7.17 -9.77
N TYR A 172 -2.59 -7.32 -10.67
CA TYR A 172 -1.98 -6.16 -11.31
C TYR A 172 -2.93 -5.46 -12.28
N SER A 173 -2.99 -4.13 -12.21
CA SER A 173 -3.79 -3.32 -13.11
C SER A 173 -3.35 -3.48 -14.58
N PRO A 174 -4.25 -3.29 -15.57
CA PRO A 174 -3.87 -3.34 -16.99
C PRO A 174 -2.72 -2.39 -17.33
N ARG A 175 -2.70 -1.20 -16.71
CA ARG A 175 -1.63 -0.21 -16.88
C ARG A 175 -0.29 -0.73 -16.35
N ALA A 176 -0.27 -1.35 -15.17
CA ALA A 176 0.94 -1.94 -14.60
C ALA A 176 1.49 -3.06 -15.50
N ARG A 177 0.62 -3.91 -16.06
CA ARG A 177 1.03 -4.97 -17.01
C ARG A 177 1.61 -4.42 -18.30
N ILE A 178 1.02 -3.37 -18.87
CA ILE A 178 1.55 -2.70 -20.08
C ILE A 178 2.90 -2.04 -19.78
N ARG A 179 3.05 -1.38 -18.63
CA ARG A 179 4.33 -0.81 -18.18
C ARG A 179 5.40 -1.90 -18.02
N GLN A 180 5.04 -3.04 -17.43
CA GLN A 180 5.95 -4.17 -17.33
C GLN A 180 6.43 -4.67 -18.69
N LEU A 181 5.53 -4.74 -19.68
CA LEU A 181 5.89 -5.13 -21.06
C LEU A 181 6.91 -4.15 -21.69
N MET A 182 6.91 -2.88 -21.27
CA MET A 182 7.87 -1.86 -21.72
C MET A 182 9.17 -1.83 -20.88
N GLY A 183 9.36 -2.79 -19.97
CA GLY A 183 10.59 -2.90 -19.17
C GLY A 183 10.57 -2.17 -17.82
N TYR A 184 9.43 -1.61 -17.40
CA TYR A 184 9.28 -1.01 -16.08
C TYR A 184 8.97 -2.09 -15.02
N GLU A 185 9.27 -1.79 -13.75
CA GLU A 185 8.93 -2.69 -12.64
C GLU A 185 7.43 -2.70 -12.34
N LEU A 186 6.93 -3.85 -11.86
CA LEU A 186 5.57 -3.96 -11.35
C LEU A 186 5.45 -3.26 -9.99
N PRO A 187 4.26 -2.74 -9.64
CA PRO A 187 4.06 -2.20 -8.30
C PRO A 187 4.22 -3.30 -7.26
N PHE A 188 4.88 -2.99 -6.15
CA PHE A 188 5.06 -3.95 -5.05
C PHE A 188 3.79 -4.12 -4.23
N ASP A 189 2.89 -3.13 -4.27
CA ASP A 189 1.59 -3.17 -3.62
C ASP A 189 0.54 -2.43 -4.47
N ARG A 190 -0.70 -2.94 -4.43
CA ARG A 190 -1.85 -2.32 -5.11
C ARG A 190 -3.00 -2.26 -4.12
N HIS A 191 -3.63 -1.10 -4.07
CA HIS A 191 -4.86 -0.90 -3.31
C HIS A 191 -5.98 -0.38 -4.21
N ASP A 192 -7.19 -0.85 -3.93
CA ASP A 192 -8.41 -0.27 -4.46
C ASP A 192 -9.12 0.47 -3.32
N TRP A 193 -9.36 1.77 -3.50
CA TRP A 193 -10.10 2.59 -2.54
C TRP A 193 -11.47 2.94 -3.13
N VAL A 194 -12.49 2.99 -2.29
CA VAL A 194 -13.82 3.48 -2.66
C VAL A 194 -14.08 4.76 -1.90
N VAL A 195 -14.27 5.84 -2.64
CA VAL A 195 -14.55 7.17 -2.12
C VAL A 195 -16.05 7.44 -2.26
N ASP A 196 -16.67 7.87 -1.18
CA ASP A 196 -18.00 8.46 -1.19
C ASP A 196 -17.89 9.93 -1.59
N ARG A 197 -18.26 10.21 -2.84
CA ARG A 197 -18.43 11.57 -3.36
C ARG A 197 -19.88 12.00 -3.14
N CYS A 198 -20.20 12.37 -1.90
CA CYS A 198 -21.50 12.91 -1.51
C CYS A 198 -22.69 12.02 -1.95
N GLY A 199 -22.60 10.71 -1.75
CA GLY A 199 -23.61 9.71 -2.10
C GLY A 199 -23.26 8.85 -3.32
N LYS A 200 -22.16 9.15 -4.02
CA LYS A 200 -21.68 8.40 -5.18
C LYS A 200 -20.38 7.66 -4.86
N ASP A 201 -20.39 6.35 -5.07
CA ASP A 201 -19.21 5.52 -4.90
C ASP A 201 -18.28 5.62 -6.12
N VAL A 202 -17.07 6.13 -5.90
CA VAL A 202 -16.03 6.27 -6.91
C VAL A 202 -14.84 5.39 -6.52
N LYS A 203 -14.51 4.42 -7.37
CA LYS A 203 -13.37 3.53 -7.15
C LYS A 203 -12.08 4.17 -7.66
N TYR A 204 -11.04 4.11 -6.85
CA TYR A 204 -9.67 4.51 -7.17
C TYR A 204 -8.74 3.31 -7.14
N ILE A 205 -7.79 3.28 -8.08
CA ILE A 205 -6.70 2.30 -8.14
C ILE A 205 -5.43 3.05 -7.75
N ILE A 206 -4.69 2.47 -6.80
CA ILE A 206 -3.47 3.03 -6.22
C ILE A 206 -2.39 1.97 -6.36
N ASP A 207 -1.44 2.20 -7.28
CA ASP A 207 -0.27 1.35 -7.45
C ASP A 207 0.93 2.00 -6.75
N TYR A 208 1.61 1.25 -5.90
CA TYR A 208 2.83 1.67 -5.20
C TYR A 208 4.06 1.08 -5.90
N TYR A 209 4.95 1.93 -6.38
CA TYR A 209 6.22 1.54 -7.01
C TYR A 209 7.39 1.94 -6.12
N ASP A 210 8.47 1.17 -6.19
CA ASP A 210 9.71 1.50 -5.51
C ASP A 210 10.31 2.77 -6.14
N GLY A 211 10.55 3.80 -5.31
CA GLY A 211 11.15 5.06 -5.74
C GLY A 211 12.68 5.03 -5.83
N GLY A 212 13.31 3.94 -5.39
CA GLY A 212 14.76 3.84 -5.27
C GLY A 212 15.27 4.50 -3.98
N SER A 213 16.30 5.36 -4.10
CA SER A 213 16.95 5.99 -2.95
C SER A 213 16.06 7.04 -2.26
N ILE A 214 16.20 7.13 -0.93
CA ILE A 214 15.44 8.04 -0.06
C ILE A 214 15.64 9.50 -0.49
N ASP A 215 14.57 10.16 -0.92
CA ASP A 215 14.57 11.62 -1.10
C ASP A 215 14.69 12.33 0.27
N PRO A 216 15.28 13.54 0.34
CA PRO A 216 15.33 14.34 1.58
C PRO A 216 13.94 14.57 2.23
N ASN A 217 12.87 14.44 1.45
CA ASN A 217 11.48 14.56 1.87
C ASN A 217 10.85 13.25 2.35
N HIS A 218 11.65 12.19 2.59
CA HIS A 218 11.18 10.89 3.09
C HIS A 218 10.09 10.24 2.22
N ARG A 219 10.16 10.43 0.89
CA ARG A 219 9.26 9.77 -0.06
C ARG A 219 9.91 8.47 -0.53
N PHE A 220 9.36 7.34 -0.09
CA PHE A 220 9.90 6.01 -0.37
C PHE A 220 9.20 5.32 -1.56
N ALA A 221 7.99 5.75 -1.90
CA ALA A 221 7.19 5.13 -2.95
C ALA A 221 6.73 6.16 -3.98
N ILE A 222 6.82 5.78 -5.25
CA ILE A 222 6.16 6.50 -6.34
C ILE A 222 4.71 6.01 -6.39
N LEU A 223 3.78 6.94 -6.23
CA LEU A 223 2.34 6.67 -6.21
C LEU A 223 1.73 6.92 -7.60
N ASP A 224 1.07 5.90 -8.16
CA ASP A 224 0.20 6.07 -9.34
C ASP A 224 -1.26 5.90 -8.90
N VAL A 225 -1.89 7.03 -8.56
CA VAL A 225 -3.29 7.13 -8.13
C VAL A 225 -4.18 7.59 -9.28
N ARG A 226 -5.30 6.90 -9.49
CA ARG A 226 -6.21 7.19 -10.61
C ARG A 226 -7.62 6.60 -10.38
N PRO A 227 -8.69 7.26 -10.85
CA PRO A 227 -10.05 6.69 -10.87
C PRO A 227 -10.07 5.38 -11.65
N ALA A 228 -10.83 4.37 -11.24
CA ALA A 228 -10.97 3.11 -11.99
C ALA A 228 -11.73 3.34 -13.30
N MET A 229 -11.40 2.58 -14.36
CA MET A 229 -12.09 2.71 -15.67
C MET A 229 -13.38 1.88 -15.71
N ASP A 230 -14.17 1.95 -14.66
CA ASP A 230 -15.46 1.26 -14.52
C ASP A 230 -16.67 2.17 -14.79
N SER A 231 -16.44 3.47 -15.05
CA SER A 231 -17.47 4.42 -15.46
C SER A 231 -16.97 5.36 -16.57
N LEU A 232 -17.90 5.86 -17.40
CA LEU A 232 -17.59 6.81 -18.48
C LEU A 232 -16.98 8.11 -17.94
N GLU A 233 -17.43 8.57 -16.78
CA GLU A 233 -16.91 9.77 -16.14
C GLU A 233 -15.47 9.59 -15.68
N ASN A 234 -15.13 8.47 -15.04
CA ASN A 234 -13.76 8.19 -14.64
C ASN A 234 -12.82 8.07 -15.87
N VAL A 235 -13.33 7.52 -16.98
CA VAL A 235 -12.58 7.49 -18.25
C VAL A 235 -12.38 8.91 -18.77
N TRP A 236 -13.42 9.74 -18.76
CA TRP A 236 -13.34 11.14 -19.19
C TRP A 236 -12.36 11.95 -18.33
N ASP A 237 -12.40 11.79 -17.01
CA ASP A 237 -11.46 12.44 -16.08
C ASP A 237 -10.02 12.10 -16.42
N ARG A 238 -9.74 10.80 -16.66
CA ARG A 238 -8.41 10.35 -17.07
C ARG A 238 -7.97 10.98 -18.37
N MET A 239 -8.86 11.05 -19.36
CA MET A 239 -8.55 11.68 -20.66
C MET A 239 -8.27 13.18 -20.50
N ARG A 240 -9.07 13.89 -19.68
CA ARG A 240 -8.89 15.31 -19.38
C ARG A 240 -7.56 15.58 -18.71
N VAL A 241 -7.21 14.81 -17.67
CA VAL A 241 -5.93 14.96 -16.97
C VAL A 241 -4.76 14.57 -17.86
N ALA A 242 -4.89 13.54 -18.69
CA ALA A 242 -3.86 13.17 -19.67
C ALA A 242 -3.61 14.27 -20.70
N TYR A 243 -4.69 14.86 -21.24
CA TYR A 243 -4.59 16.00 -22.15
C TYR A 243 -3.92 17.20 -21.48
N TRP A 244 -4.28 17.52 -20.24
CA TRP A 244 -3.65 18.60 -19.48
C TRP A 244 -2.16 18.36 -19.26
N ARG A 245 -1.76 17.17 -18.82
CA ARG A 245 -0.34 16.82 -18.64
C ARG A 245 0.44 17.03 -19.94
N TRP A 246 -0.06 16.47 -21.04
CA TRP A 246 0.57 16.64 -22.35
C TRP A 246 0.67 18.11 -22.78
N ARG A 247 -0.40 18.88 -22.57
CA ARG A 247 -0.46 20.31 -22.94
C ARG A 247 0.54 21.15 -22.14
N TYR A 248 0.60 20.97 -20.82
CA TYR A 248 1.49 21.74 -19.96
C TYR A 248 2.96 21.31 -20.11
N GLU A 249 3.25 20.01 -20.26
CA GLU A 249 4.59 19.52 -20.58
C GLU A 249 5.12 20.11 -21.90
N LEU A 250 4.24 20.21 -22.92
CA LEU A 250 4.60 20.84 -24.19
C LEU A 250 4.84 22.35 -24.04
N GLU A 251 4.02 23.05 -23.26
CA GLU A 251 4.21 24.48 -22.98
C GLU A 251 5.54 24.75 -22.26
N ASP A 252 5.86 23.94 -21.24
CA ASP A 252 7.12 24.05 -20.49
C ASP A 252 8.32 23.80 -21.41
N TYR A 253 8.27 22.75 -22.24
CA TYR A 253 9.31 22.46 -23.24
C TYR A 253 9.52 23.61 -24.24
N ILE A 254 8.45 24.21 -24.74
CA ILE A 254 8.53 25.33 -25.68
C ILE A 254 9.14 26.56 -24.99
N LYS A 255 8.76 26.81 -23.73
CA LYS A 255 9.28 27.93 -22.95
C LYS A 255 10.77 27.78 -22.68
N GLU A 256 11.21 26.62 -22.21
CA GLU A 256 12.64 26.32 -21.99
C GLU A 256 13.46 26.51 -23.26
N LYS A 257 12.95 26.10 -24.42
CA LYS A 257 13.62 26.31 -25.71
C LYS A 257 13.67 27.76 -26.18
N LYS A 258 12.75 28.60 -25.72
CA LYS A 258 12.73 30.03 -26.08
C LYS A 258 13.69 30.84 -25.21
N ASP A 259 13.92 30.37 -23.99
CA ASP A 259 14.78 31.01 -22.98
C ASP A 259 16.25 30.51 -23.05
N ALA A 260 16.55 29.50 -23.88
CA ALA A 260 17.87 28.94 -24.15
C ALA A 260 18.51 29.49 -25.43
#